data_AF-A0A6G3ZI60-F1
#
_entry.id   AF-A0A6G3ZI60-F1
#
_cell.length_a   1.000
_cell.length_b   1.000
_cell.length_c   1.000
_cell.angle_alpha   90.00
_cell.angle_beta   90.00
_cell.angle_gamma   90.00
#
_symmetry.space_group_name_H-M   'P 1'
#
loop_
_entity.id
_entity.type
_entity.pdbx_description
1 polymer ?
#
loop_
_entity_poly.entity_id
_entity_poly.type
_entity_poly.pdbx_seq_one_letter_code
_entity_poly.pdbx_strand_id
1 'polypeptide(L)' 'MGIIEEELGTTTLSDGTDVTVEYNEGDRIHLHVGRFRLSFSPEEFGRFAAAVAEGKADLLETKDGV' A
#
# COMPACT_ATOMS: atom_id res chain seq x y z
N MET A 1 -3.10 -19.96 -0.09
CA MET A 1 -3.11 -18.74 -0.91
C MET A 1 -4.46 -18.70 -1.60
N GLY A 2 -5.21 -17.60 -1.48
CA GLY A 2 -6.47 -17.40 -2.21
C GLY A 2 -6.18 -16.97 -3.64
N ILE A 3 -7.16 -17.07 -4.53
CA ILE A 3 -7.06 -16.61 -5.92
C ILE A 3 -7.01 -15.07 -5.89
N ILE A 4 -6.06 -14.47 -6.63
CA ILE A 4 -5.99 -13.02 -6.83
C ILE A 4 -7.08 -12.66 -7.86
N GLU A 5 -7.96 -11.72 -7.52
CA GLU A 5 -8.97 -11.23 -8.47
C GLU A 5 -8.40 -10.14 -9.36
N GLU A 6 -7.63 -9.21 -8.78
CA GLU A 6 -7.12 -8.04 -9.48
C GLU A 6 -5.81 -7.55 -8.86
N GLU A 7 -4.77 -7.37 -9.68
CA GLU A 7 -3.59 -6.60 -9.28
C GLU A 7 -3.92 -5.11 -9.39
N LEU A 8 -3.95 -4.41 -8.26
CA LEU A 8 -4.29 -2.98 -8.20
C LEU A 8 -3.07 -2.10 -8.52
N GLY A 9 -1.86 -2.61 -8.31
CA GLY A 9 -0.64 -1.93 -8.70
C GLY A 9 0.61 -2.57 -8.15
N THR A 10 1.73 -2.28 -8.80
CA THR A 10 3.05 -2.78 -8.42
C THR A 10 4.11 -1.69 -8.57
N THR A 11 5.09 -1.67 -7.67
CA THR A 11 6.22 -0.75 -7.71
C THR A 11 7.42 -1.35 -7.00
N THR A 12 8.60 -0.78 -7.19
CA THR A 12 9.84 -1.19 -6.52
C THR A 12 10.40 0.01 -5.79
N LEU A 13 10.70 -0.15 -4.50
CA LEU A 13 11.32 0.87 -3.66
C LEU A 13 12.76 1.12 -4.09
N SER A 14 13.34 2.24 -3.64
CA SER A 14 14.71 2.64 -3.98
C SER A 14 15.79 1.67 -3.49
N ASP A 15 15.47 0.84 -2.48
CA ASP A 15 16.34 -0.22 -1.98
C ASP A 15 16.17 -1.55 -2.74
N GLY A 16 15.34 -1.58 -3.79
CA GLY A 16 15.05 -2.77 -4.59
C GLY A 16 13.93 -3.65 -4.03
N THR A 17 13.25 -3.23 -2.96
CA THR A 17 12.12 -4.00 -2.40
C THR A 17 10.89 -3.87 -3.28
N ASP A 18 10.36 -5.00 -3.74
CA ASP A 18 9.09 -5.03 -4.49
C ASP A 18 7.89 -4.81 -3.57
N VAL A 19 6.96 -4.00 -4.07
CA VAL A 19 5.69 -3.67 -3.42
C VAL A 19 4.56 -3.95 -4.38
N THR A 20 3.61 -4.78 -3.96
CA THR A 20 2.45 -5.17 -4.80
C THR A 20 1.17 -5.02 -4.00
N VAL A 21 0.14 -4.48 -4.64
CA VAL A 21 -1.20 -4.33 -4.08
C VAL A 21 -2.16 -5.17 -4.89
N GLU A 22 -2.91 -6.04 -4.21
CA GLU A 22 -3.82 -7.00 -4.84
C GLU A 22 -5.18 -6.96 -4.15
N TYR A 23 -6.25 -7.12 -4.92
CA TYR A 23 -7.59 -7.40 -4.43
C TYR A 23 -7.94 -8.86 -4.72
N ASN A 24 -8.60 -9.53 -3.77
CA ASN A 24 -8.93 -10.95 -3.87
C ASN A 24 -10.40 -11.27 -3.61
N GLU A 25 -10.80 -12.49 -3.97
CA GLU A 25 -12.17 -13.03 -3.92
C GLU A 25 -12.79 -13.01 -2.52
N GLY A 26 -11.98 -12.82 -1.47
CA GLY A 26 -12.44 -12.68 -0.10
C GLY A 26 -12.81 -11.26 0.30
N ASP A 27 -12.91 -10.32 -0.65
CA ASP A 27 -13.09 -8.88 -0.42
C ASP A 27 -12.00 -8.32 0.51
N ARG A 28 -10.75 -8.67 0.19
CA ARG A 28 -9.57 -8.22 0.95
C ARG A 28 -8.54 -7.62 0.02
N ILE A 29 -7.92 -6.54 0.50
CA ILE A 29 -6.76 -5.94 -0.13
C ILE A 29 -5.51 -6.47 0.56
N HIS A 30 -4.58 -7.00 -0.22
CA HIS A 30 -3.26 -7.43 0.24
C HIS A 30 -2.21 -6.46 -0.24
N LEU A 31 -1.42 -5.95 0.71
CA LEU A 31 -0.21 -5.19 0.45
C LEU A 31 0.99 -6.09 0.74
N HIS A 32 1.74 -6.40 -0.30
CA HIS A 32 2.98 -7.15 -0.24
C HIS A 32 4.14 -6.16 -0.22
N VAL A 33 5.05 -6.29 0.75
CA VAL A 33 6.29 -5.48 0.85
C VAL A 33 7.44 -6.44 1.11
N GLY A 34 8.17 -6.80 0.05
CA GLY A 34 9.18 -7.84 0.09
C GLY A 34 8.62 -9.17 0.62
N ARG A 35 8.98 -9.54 1.86
CA ARG A 35 8.53 -10.79 2.51
C ARG A 35 7.32 -10.61 3.44
N PHE A 36 6.86 -9.38 3.62
CA PHE A 36 5.73 -9.07 4.49
C PHE A 36 4.45 -8.98 3.66
N ARG A 37 3.35 -9.51 4.23
CA ARG A 37 2.00 -9.32 3.71
C ARG A 37 1.14 -8.69 4.78
N LEU A 38 0.52 -7.57 4.45
CA LEU A 38 -0.54 -6.96 5.24
C LEU A 38 -1.86 -7.23 4.53
N SER A 39 -2.89 -7.58 5.30
CA SER A 39 -4.23 -7.87 4.79
C SER A 39 -5.23 -6.91 5.41
N PHE A 40 -6.04 -6.28 4.57
CA PHE A 40 -7.00 -5.25 4.94
C PHE A 40 -8.37 -5.59 4.37
N SER A 41 -9.43 -5.15 5.04
CA SER A 41 -10.69 -4.83 4.35
C SER A 41 -10.52 -3.57 3.47
N PRO A 42 -11.42 -3.32 2.50
CA PRO A 42 -11.37 -2.11 1.68
C PRO A 42 -11.38 -0.82 2.50
N GLU A 43 -12.17 -0.77 3.58
CA GLU A 43 -12.24 0.38 4.48
C GLU A 43 -10.92 0.61 5.23
N GLU A 44 -10.33 -0.45 5.78
CA GLU A 44 -9.04 -0.36 6.47
C GLU A 44 -7.92 0.08 5.53
N PHE A 45 -7.92 -0.43 4.29
CA PHE A 45 -6.96 -0.01 3.28
C PHE A 45 -7.14 1.46 2.90
N GLY A 46 -8.38 1.94 2.77
CA GLY A 46 -8.67 3.36 2.52
C GLY A 46 -8.10 4.27 3.61
N ARG A 47 -8.29 3.90 4.88
CA ARG A 47 -7.70 4.64 6.03
C ARG A 47 -6.18 4.61 6.02
N PHE A 48 -5.58 3.45 5.71
CA PHE A 48 -4.13 3.31 5.57
C PHE A 48 -3.59 4.22 4.45
N ALA A 49 -4.21 4.20 3.27
CA ALA A 49 -3.80 5.01 2.13
C ALA A 49 -3.91 6.52 2.43
N ALA A 50 -4.97 6.94 3.12
CA ALA A 50 -5.12 8.33 3.57
C ALA A 50 -3.99 8.75 4.52
N ALA A 51 -3.69 7.94 5.55
CA ALA A 51 -2.60 8.23 6.47
C ALA A 51 -1.22 8.29 5.79
N VAL A 52 -0.96 7.43 4.80
CA VAL A 52 0.26 7.48 4.00
C VAL A 52 0.33 8.75 3.14
N ALA A 53 -0.79 9.17 2.55
CA ALA A 53 -0.85 10.40 1.76
C ALA A 53 -0.64 11.66 2.61
N GLU A 54 -1.26 11.71 3.79
CA GLU A 54 -1.08 12.78 4.78
C GLU A 54 0.39 12.85 5.24
N GLY A 55 0.97 11.72 5.68
CA GLY A 55 2.37 11.69 6.09
C GLY A 55 3.34 12.09 4.97
N LYS A 56 3.03 11.78 3.71
CA LYS A 56 3.81 12.27 2.56
C LYS A 56 3.72 13.79 2.44
N ALA A 57 2.53 14.37 2.58
CA ALA A 57 2.35 15.82 2.50
C ALA A 57 3.13 16.53 3.61
N ASP A 58 3.05 16.04 4.85
CA ASP A 58 3.76 16.60 6.01
C ASP A 58 5.29 16.57 5.81
N LEU A 59 5.82 15.46 5.27
CA LEU A 59 7.24 15.33 4.96
C LEU A 59 7.69 16.28 3.84
N LEU A 60 6.85 16.52 2.83
CA LEU A 60 7.14 17.48 1.77
C LEU A 60 7.12 18.91 2.29
N GLU A 61 6.12 19.28 3.10
CA GLU A 61 6.04 20.59 3.75
C GLU A 61 7.30 20.86 4.61
N THR A 62 7.69 19.88 5.42
CA THR A 62 8.91 19.97 6.25
C THR A 62 10.18 20.12 5.40
N LYS A 63 10.26 19.41 4.27
CA LYS A 63 11.41 19.46 3.37
C LYS A 63 11.52 20.79 2.64
N ASP A 64 10.38 21.33 2.19
CA ASP A 64 10.32 22.56 1.40
C ASP A 64 10.36 23.83 2.28
N GLY A 65 10.32 23.67 3.60
CA GLY A 65 10.70 24.71 4.57
C GLY A 65 9.66 25.82 4.76
N VAL A 66 8.38 25.46 4.82
CA VAL A 66 7.35 26.33 5.42
C VAL A 66 7.44 26.24 6.94
#